data_AF-A0A957DVU8-F1
#
_entry.id   AF-A0A957DVU8-F1
#
_cell.length_a   1.000
_cell.length_b   1.000
_cell.length_c   1.000
_cell.angle_alpha   90.00
_cell.angle_beta   90.00
_cell.angle_gamma   90.00
#
_symmetry.space_group_name_H-M   'P 1'
#
loop_
_entity.id
_entity.type
_entity.pdbx_description
1 polymer ?
#
loop_
_entity_poly.entity_id
_entity_poly.type
_entity_poly.pdbx_seq_one_letter_code
_entity_poly.pdbx_strand_id
1 'polypeptide(L)'
;MLKQYDVTQIENSWKFDKRWQGIERPYTAEDVSRLRGTVQIEYTLARMGAERLWRLMHSENYVNALGALTGNQAVQMVQAGLKAIYLSGWQVAADANNAGHTYPDQSLYPADSAPKLAQRINNALMRADQIYHMNNQNGVYWFAPIVADAESGFGGSLNAFELMKMMIEAGVAGVHFEDQLSSAKKCGHMGGKVLVPTREFIQKLISARLAADVMGVPTIIIARTDADSAQLITSDIDPRDQPFITGERTSEGFYNVKGGLESAIARGLSYAPYADVIWCETSTPDLDEAKEFADAIHEKFPGKMLAYN
;
A
#
# COMPACT_ATOMS: atom_id res chain seq x y z
N MET A 1 9.20 -24.25 -28.36
CA MET A 1 9.45 -22.80 -28.32
C MET A 1 8.69 -22.24 -27.14
N LEU A 2 9.39 -21.73 -26.12
CA LEU A 2 8.75 -20.96 -25.06
C LEU A 2 8.11 -19.73 -25.72
N LYS A 3 6.79 -19.55 -25.56
CA LYS A 3 6.09 -18.39 -26.13
C LYS A 3 6.78 -17.14 -25.60
N GLN A 4 7.34 -16.34 -26.50
CA GLN A 4 7.69 -14.95 -26.19
C GLN A 4 6.39 -14.30 -25.70
N TYR A 5 6.38 -13.79 -24.47
CA TYR A 5 5.19 -13.15 -23.93
C TYR A 5 4.81 -11.97 -24.80
N ASP A 6 3.51 -11.79 -24.99
CA ASP A 6 3.00 -10.76 -25.88
C ASP A 6 3.07 -9.41 -25.14
N VAL A 7 4.19 -8.69 -25.30
CA VAL A 7 4.38 -7.31 -24.86
C VAL A 7 3.16 -6.47 -25.27
N THR A 8 2.62 -6.70 -26.47
CA THR A 8 1.40 -6.07 -26.99
C THR A 8 0.19 -6.27 -26.07
N GLN A 9 0.07 -7.43 -25.40
CA GLN A 9 -1.03 -7.68 -24.46
C GLN A 9 -0.93 -6.79 -23.22
N ILE A 10 0.29 -6.59 -22.69
CA ILE A 10 0.54 -5.71 -21.54
C ILE A 10 0.23 -4.26 -21.96
N GLU A 11 0.76 -3.82 -23.09
CA GLU A 11 0.53 -2.48 -23.63
C GLU A 11 -0.95 -2.20 -23.87
N ASN A 12 -1.66 -3.15 -24.49
CA ASN A 12 -3.10 -3.03 -24.73
C ASN A 12 -3.88 -2.97 -23.43
N SER A 13 -3.52 -3.77 -22.41
CA SER A 13 -4.16 -3.68 -21.10
C SER A 13 -3.96 -2.28 -20.52
N TRP A 14 -2.73 -1.79 -20.41
CA TRP A 14 -2.43 -0.48 -19.83
C TRP A 14 -3.11 0.67 -20.58
N LYS A 15 -3.25 0.57 -21.90
CA LYS A 15 -3.84 1.62 -22.74
C LYS A 15 -5.37 1.64 -22.71
N PHE A 16 -6.02 0.47 -22.67
CA PHE A 16 -7.45 0.36 -22.93
C PHE A 16 -8.29 -0.07 -21.72
N ASP A 17 -7.69 -0.70 -20.70
CA ASP A 17 -8.41 -1.09 -19.49
C ASP A 17 -8.59 0.12 -18.56
N LYS A 18 -9.83 0.35 -18.12
CA LYS A 18 -10.19 1.39 -17.15
C LYS A 18 -9.43 1.23 -15.83
N ARG A 19 -9.02 0.01 -15.47
CA ARG A 19 -8.18 -0.26 -14.28
C ARG A 19 -6.92 0.61 -14.24
N TRP A 20 -6.36 0.99 -15.39
CA TRP A 20 -5.09 1.71 -15.49
C TRP A 20 -5.24 3.18 -15.86
N GLN A 21 -6.46 3.70 -15.94
CA GLN A 21 -6.71 5.08 -16.29
C GLN A 21 -6.04 6.03 -15.28
N GLY A 22 -5.16 6.90 -15.78
CA GLY A 22 -4.43 7.88 -14.97
C GLY A 22 -3.27 7.31 -14.15
N ILE A 23 -2.84 6.07 -14.41
CA ILE A 23 -1.67 5.46 -13.75
C ILE A 23 -0.44 5.59 -14.64
N GLU A 24 0.58 6.30 -14.16
CA GLU A 24 1.86 6.47 -14.83
C GLU A 24 2.84 5.33 -14.53
N ARG A 25 3.61 4.95 -15.56
CA ARG A 25 4.71 3.99 -15.47
C ARG A 25 5.92 4.57 -16.18
N PRO A 26 7.00 4.93 -15.46
CA PRO A 26 8.24 5.40 -16.08
C PRO A 26 9.13 4.23 -16.51
N TYR A 27 8.51 3.18 -17.03
CA TYR A 27 9.13 1.98 -17.61
C TYR A 27 8.19 1.36 -18.64
N THR A 28 8.71 0.48 -19.48
CA THR A 28 7.99 -0.08 -20.62
C THR A 28 7.45 -1.49 -20.35
N ALA A 29 6.54 -1.96 -21.20
CA ALA A 29 6.07 -3.35 -21.15
C ALA A 29 7.20 -4.34 -21.46
N GLU A 30 8.17 -3.94 -22.27
CA GLU A 30 9.40 -4.68 -22.55
C GLU A 30 10.26 -4.84 -21.29
N ASP A 31 10.38 -3.80 -20.46
CA ASP A 31 11.10 -3.89 -19.19
C ASP A 31 10.45 -4.91 -18.25
N VAL A 32 9.11 -4.91 -18.16
CA VAL A 32 8.33 -5.91 -17.41
C VAL A 32 8.58 -7.31 -17.95
N SER A 33 8.48 -7.50 -19.27
CA SER A 33 8.73 -8.81 -19.90
C SER A 33 10.16 -9.29 -19.68
N ARG A 34 11.14 -8.38 -19.65
CA ARG A 34 12.55 -8.72 -19.41
C ARG A 34 12.80 -9.22 -17.99
N LEU A 35 12.06 -8.70 -17.01
CA LEU A 35 12.21 -9.06 -15.59
C LEU A 35 11.37 -10.27 -15.15
N ARG A 36 10.33 -10.63 -15.90
CA ARG A 36 9.37 -11.69 -15.54
C ARG A 36 9.94 -13.11 -15.59
N GLY A 37 11.05 -13.34 -16.27
CA GLY A 37 11.59 -14.68 -16.50
C GLY A 37 10.78 -15.47 -17.53
N THR A 38 11.00 -16.79 -17.59
CA THR A 38 10.46 -17.64 -18.67
C THR A 38 9.08 -18.23 -18.38
N VAL A 39 8.67 -18.30 -17.12
CA VAL A 39 7.41 -18.91 -16.66
C VAL A 39 6.68 -17.93 -15.75
N GLN A 40 5.44 -17.60 -16.10
CA GLN A 40 4.54 -16.85 -15.24
C GLN A 40 3.93 -17.80 -14.21
N ILE A 41 4.20 -17.53 -12.94
CA ILE A 41 3.54 -18.18 -11.81
C ILE A 41 2.19 -17.47 -11.60
N GLU A 42 1.12 -18.23 -11.38
CA GLU A 42 -0.20 -17.67 -11.11
C GLU A 42 -0.41 -17.41 -9.61
N TYR A 43 -0.90 -16.20 -9.30
CA TYR A 43 -1.15 -15.73 -7.94
C TYR A 43 -2.64 -15.51 -7.71
N THR A 44 -3.41 -16.61 -7.70
CA THR A 44 -4.87 -16.62 -7.74
C THR A 44 -5.53 -15.73 -6.69
N LEU A 45 -5.13 -15.85 -5.42
CA LEU A 45 -5.74 -15.07 -4.33
C LEU A 45 -5.45 -13.57 -4.47
N ALA A 46 -4.23 -13.20 -4.86
CA ALA A 46 -3.86 -11.79 -5.07
C ALA A 46 -4.64 -11.19 -6.25
N ARG A 47 -4.75 -11.90 -7.37
CA ARG A 47 -5.52 -11.46 -8.54
C ARG A 47 -7.00 -11.28 -8.20
N MET A 48 -7.64 -12.33 -7.68
CA MET A 48 -9.05 -12.30 -7.32
C MET A 48 -9.36 -11.24 -6.26
N GLY A 49 -8.49 -11.12 -5.25
CA GLY A 49 -8.58 -10.13 -4.20
C GLY A 49 -8.47 -8.70 -4.75
N ALA A 50 -7.45 -8.41 -5.55
CA ALA A 50 -7.24 -7.09 -6.14
C ALA A 50 -8.39 -6.66 -7.06
N GLU A 51 -8.86 -7.56 -7.92
CA GLU A 51 -10.01 -7.29 -8.79
C GLU A 51 -11.30 -7.07 -7.98
N ARG A 52 -11.51 -7.84 -6.91
CA ARG A 52 -12.64 -7.66 -6.01
C ARG A 52 -12.55 -6.33 -5.25
N LEU A 53 -11.38 -5.99 -4.72
CA LEU A 53 -11.17 -4.72 -4.02
C LEU A 53 -11.44 -3.54 -4.95
N TRP A 54 -10.92 -3.58 -6.18
CA TRP A 54 -11.21 -2.59 -7.21
C TRP A 54 -12.72 -2.43 -7.44
N ARG A 55 -13.46 -3.53 -7.63
CA ARG A 55 -14.93 -3.50 -7.78
C ARG A 55 -15.61 -2.86 -6.57
N LEU A 56 -15.27 -3.31 -5.36
CA LEU A 56 -15.87 -2.80 -4.12
C LEU A 56 -15.66 -1.29 -3.96
N MET A 57 -14.46 -0.77 -4.25
CA MET A 57 -14.18 0.68 -4.18
C MET A 57 -15.01 1.52 -5.17
N HIS A 58 -15.53 0.92 -6.25
CA HIS A 58 -16.34 1.61 -7.26
C HIS A 58 -17.84 1.36 -7.15
N SER A 59 -18.25 0.27 -6.50
CA SER A 59 -19.66 -0.12 -6.37
C SER A 59 -20.27 0.22 -5.02
N GLU A 60 -19.45 0.35 -3.97
CA GLU A 60 -19.89 0.68 -2.63
C GLU A 60 -19.65 2.17 -2.35
N ASN A 61 -20.40 2.75 -1.41
CA ASN A 61 -20.16 4.13 -0.98
C ASN A 61 -18.78 4.29 -0.32
N TYR A 62 -18.34 3.26 0.40
CA TYR A 62 -17.00 3.12 0.98
C TYR A 62 -16.76 1.65 1.33
N VAL A 63 -15.48 1.29 1.57
CA VAL A 63 -15.08 -0.03 2.06
C VAL A 63 -14.39 0.16 3.40
N ASN A 64 -15.06 -0.21 4.49
CA ASN A 64 -14.46 -0.22 5.82
C ASN A 64 -13.82 -1.57 6.14
N ALA A 65 -12.77 -1.55 6.96
CA ALA A 65 -12.05 -2.72 7.40
C ALA A 65 -11.60 -2.54 8.86
N LEU A 66 -11.22 -3.64 9.50
CA LEU A 66 -10.61 -3.65 10.82
C LEU A 66 -9.25 -4.36 10.74
N GLY A 67 -8.31 -3.95 11.61
CA GLY A 67 -6.98 -4.54 11.73
C GLY A 67 -7.04 -5.96 12.31
N ALA A 68 -6.65 -6.97 11.53
CA ALA A 68 -6.54 -8.35 11.95
C ALA A 68 -5.07 -8.78 12.13
N LEU A 69 -4.73 -9.28 13.33
CA LEU A 69 -3.42 -9.84 13.67
C LEU A 69 -3.42 -11.37 13.78
N THR A 70 -4.58 -12.01 13.56
CA THR A 70 -4.71 -13.47 13.47
C THR A 70 -5.73 -13.89 12.40
N GLY A 71 -5.61 -15.12 11.91
CA GLY A 71 -6.59 -15.68 10.96
C GLY A 71 -8.01 -15.78 11.52
N ASN A 72 -8.18 -16.10 12.82
CA ASN A 72 -9.51 -16.20 13.42
C ASN A 72 -10.21 -14.84 13.53
N GLN A 73 -9.48 -13.77 13.84
CA GLN A 73 -10.04 -12.42 13.80
C GLN A 73 -10.58 -12.10 12.41
N ALA A 74 -9.81 -12.39 11.35
CA ALA A 74 -10.26 -12.17 9.98
C ALA A 74 -11.50 -13.02 9.61
N VAL A 75 -11.55 -14.29 10.04
CA VAL A 75 -12.74 -15.14 9.87
C VAL A 75 -13.96 -14.50 10.55
N GLN A 76 -13.83 -14.02 11.79
CA GLN A 76 -14.94 -13.38 12.49
C GLN A 76 -15.36 -12.05 11.85
N MET A 77 -14.41 -11.27 11.35
CA MET A 77 -14.69 -10.03 10.61
C MET A 77 -15.53 -10.29 9.36
N VAL A 78 -15.15 -11.29 8.55
CA VAL A 78 -15.91 -11.67 7.35
C VAL A 78 -17.28 -12.24 7.73
N GLN A 79 -17.35 -13.09 8.76
CA GLN A 79 -18.60 -13.65 9.25
C GLN A 79 -19.56 -12.56 9.78
N ALA A 80 -19.03 -11.50 10.37
CA ALA A 80 -19.78 -10.33 10.82
C ALA A 80 -20.23 -9.39 9.67
N GLY A 81 -19.78 -9.66 8.43
CA GLY A 81 -20.22 -8.93 7.24
C GLY A 81 -19.21 -7.92 6.68
N LEU A 82 -18.00 -7.82 7.23
CA LEU A 82 -16.96 -6.96 6.63
C LEU A 82 -16.54 -7.51 5.26
N LYS A 83 -16.37 -6.60 4.30
CA LYS A 83 -16.07 -6.93 2.90
C LYS A 83 -14.57 -6.95 2.60
N ALA A 84 -13.73 -6.46 3.50
CA ALA A 84 -12.28 -6.39 3.39
C ALA A 84 -11.62 -6.55 4.77
N ILE A 85 -10.33 -6.91 4.77
CA ILE A 85 -9.50 -7.06 5.97
C ILE A 85 -8.34 -6.07 5.87
N TYR A 86 -8.04 -5.37 6.97
CA TYR A 86 -6.82 -4.57 7.08
C TYR A 86 -5.78 -5.36 7.88
N LEU A 87 -4.54 -5.38 7.39
CA LEU A 87 -3.39 -5.99 8.07
C LEU A 87 -2.45 -4.86 8.46
N SER A 88 -2.46 -4.52 9.75
CA SER A 88 -1.67 -3.40 10.31
C SER A 88 -0.23 -3.81 10.63
N GLY A 89 0.74 -3.03 10.16
CA GLY A 89 2.16 -3.20 10.49
C GLY A 89 2.43 -2.97 11.97
N TRP A 90 1.73 -2.00 12.59
CA TRP A 90 1.75 -1.78 14.04
C TRP A 90 1.33 -3.03 14.82
N GLN A 91 0.25 -3.71 14.43
CA GLN A 91 -0.20 -4.92 15.13
C GLN A 91 0.79 -6.09 14.91
N VAL A 92 1.41 -6.18 13.73
CA VAL A 92 2.49 -7.14 13.45
C VAL A 92 3.68 -6.88 14.38
N ALA A 93 4.15 -5.64 14.47
CA ALA A 93 5.23 -5.24 15.37
C ALA A 93 4.90 -5.59 16.83
N ALA A 94 3.68 -5.31 17.28
CA ALA A 94 3.28 -5.52 18.66
C ALA A 94 3.21 -7.00 19.06
N ASP A 95 2.62 -7.88 18.23
CA ASP A 95 2.23 -9.22 18.70
C ASP A 95 2.16 -10.33 17.63
N ALA A 96 2.57 -10.08 16.38
CA ALA A 96 2.43 -11.09 15.30
C ALA A 96 3.62 -11.17 14.33
N ASN A 97 4.81 -10.71 14.74
CA ASN A 97 6.00 -10.74 13.90
C ASN A 97 6.86 -11.99 14.08
N ASN A 98 7.74 -12.24 13.10
CA ASN A 98 8.59 -13.43 13.03
C ASN A 98 9.77 -13.44 14.02
N ALA A 99 10.11 -12.30 14.63
CA ALA A 99 11.15 -12.26 15.65
C ALA A 99 10.65 -12.72 17.03
N GLY A 100 9.33 -12.82 17.22
CA GLY A 100 8.74 -13.30 18.48
C GLY A 100 8.92 -12.32 19.65
N HIS A 101 9.24 -11.06 19.36
CA HIS A 101 9.34 -9.98 20.34
C HIS A 101 8.21 -8.97 20.15
N THR A 102 7.80 -8.32 21.23
CA THR A 102 6.92 -7.15 21.17
C THR A 102 7.75 -5.93 20.81
N TYR A 103 7.42 -5.30 19.69
CA TYR A 103 8.06 -4.08 19.22
C TYR A 103 7.10 -2.89 19.19
N PRO A 104 7.62 -1.66 19.40
CA PRO A 104 6.94 -0.48 18.92
C PRO A 104 6.95 -0.43 17.38
N ASP A 105 6.07 0.37 16.83
CA ASP A 105 5.92 0.54 15.39
C ASP A 105 7.01 1.47 14.81
N GLN A 106 8.16 0.87 14.54
CA GLN A 106 9.38 1.50 14.03
C GLN A 106 10.16 0.62 13.04
N SER A 107 9.45 -0.23 12.29
CA SER A 107 10.05 -1.14 11.28
C SER A 107 11.17 -2.06 11.82
N LEU A 108 11.12 -2.43 13.10
CA LEU A 108 12.15 -3.25 13.76
C LEU A 108 12.06 -4.74 13.41
N TYR A 109 10.88 -5.19 13.00
CA TYR A 109 10.60 -6.60 12.79
C TYR A 109 11.11 -7.09 11.42
N PRO A 110 11.33 -8.40 11.22
CA PRO A 110 11.74 -8.96 9.94
C PRO A 110 10.73 -8.65 8.82
N ALA A 111 11.20 -8.12 7.68
CA ALA A 111 10.34 -7.64 6.58
C ALA A 111 9.34 -8.67 6.03
N ASP A 112 9.57 -9.97 6.26
CA ASP A 112 8.69 -11.07 5.87
C ASP A 112 7.51 -11.31 6.84
N SER A 113 7.40 -10.55 7.92
CA SER A 113 6.38 -10.74 8.96
C SER A 113 4.96 -10.45 8.48
N ALA A 114 4.72 -9.30 7.86
CA ALA A 114 3.40 -8.95 7.32
C ALA A 114 2.97 -9.90 6.19
N PRO A 115 3.83 -10.26 5.21
CA PRO A 115 3.53 -11.32 4.24
C PRO A 115 3.13 -12.66 4.87
N LYS A 116 3.84 -13.13 5.90
CA LYS A 116 3.47 -14.39 6.60
C LYS A 116 2.13 -14.29 7.31
N LEU A 117 1.82 -13.15 7.92
CA LEU A 117 0.50 -12.92 8.52
C LEU A 117 -0.60 -12.91 7.45
N ALA A 118 -0.39 -12.28 6.29
CA ALA A 118 -1.34 -12.29 5.18
C ALA A 118 -1.61 -13.73 4.69
N GLN A 119 -0.56 -14.54 4.55
CA GLN A 119 -0.69 -15.95 4.21
C GLN A 119 -1.50 -16.70 5.28
N ARG A 120 -1.26 -16.46 6.56
CA ARG A 120 -2.03 -17.05 7.68
C ARG A 120 -3.51 -16.66 7.63
N ILE A 121 -3.82 -15.41 7.32
CA ILE A 121 -5.20 -14.93 7.16
C ILE A 121 -5.87 -15.63 5.98
N ASN A 122 -5.24 -15.65 4.81
CA ASN A 122 -5.78 -16.33 3.63
C ASN A 122 -6.01 -17.84 3.88
N ASN A 123 -5.11 -18.50 4.61
CA ASN A 123 -5.28 -19.90 5.00
C ASN A 123 -6.51 -20.12 5.92
N ALA A 124 -6.77 -19.19 6.84
CA ALA A 124 -7.93 -19.25 7.72
C ALA A 124 -9.25 -19.03 6.96
N LEU A 125 -9.28 -18.03 6.07
CA LEU A 125 -10.43 -17.76 5.20
C LEU A 125 -10.72 -18.94 4.27
N MET A 126 -9.68 -19.53 3.66
CA MET A 126 -9.79 -20.73 2.84
C MET A 126 -10.34 -21.92 3.63
N ARG A 127 -9.92 -22.11 4.89
CA ARG A 127 -10.47 -23.17 5.74
C ARG A 127 -11.95 -22.94 6.05
N ALA A 128 -12.35 -21.71 6.34
CA ALA A 128 -13.75 -21.37 6.58
C ALA A 128 -14.61 -21.64 5.33
N ASP A 129 -14.11 -21.27 4.15
CA ASP A 129 -14.73 -21.56 2.85
C ASP A 129 -14.94 -23.06 2.62
N GLN A 130 -13.90 -23.87 2.83
CA GLN A 130 -13.98 -25.32 2.69
C GLN A 130 -15.04 -25.95 3.61
N ILE A 131 -15.17 -25.46 4.84
CA ILE A 131 -16.18 -25.94 5.80
C ILE A 131 -17.59 -25.57 5.32
N TYR A 132 -17.79 -24.33 4.84
CA TYR A 132 -19.08 -23.89 4.32
C TYR A 132 -19.47 -24.68 3.07
N HIS A 133 -18.53 -24.86 2.15
CA HIS A 133 -18.72 -25.63 0.93
C HIS A 133 -19.09 -27.09 1.23
N MET A 134 -18.35 -27.75 2.14
CA MET A 134 -18.63 -29.12 2.57
C MET A 134 -20.04 -29.28 3.16
N ASN A 135 -20.52 -28.27 3.89
CA ASN A 135 -21.84 -28.27 4.52
C ASN A 135 -22.96 -27.72 3.60
N ASN A 136 -22.68 -27.45 2.32
CA ASN A 136 -23.59 -26.79 1.38
C ASN A 136 -24.17 -25.46 1.89
N GLN A 137 -23.40 -24.74 2.71
CA GLN A 137 -23.76 -23.42 3.22
C GLN A 137 -23.36 -22.35 2.22
N ASN A 138 -24.24 -21.38 2.01
CA ASN A 138 -24.06 -20.26 1.09
C ASN A 138 -24.25 -18.93 1.84
N GLY A 139 -23.96 -17.81 1.17
CA GLY A 139 -24.29 -16.46 1.67
C GLY A 139 -23.14 -15.69 2.30
N VAL A 140 -21.97 -16.32 2.51
CA VAL A 140 -20.75 -15.64 2.94
C VAL A 140 -19.70 -15.81 1.85
N TYR A 141 -19.07 -14.70 1.45
CA TYR A 141 -17.90 -14.74 0.58
C TYR A 141 -16.64 -14.66 1.43
N TRP A 142 -15.95 -15.78 1.59
CA TRP A 142 -14.84 -15.91 2.54
C TRP A 142 -13.55 -15.22 2.11
N PHE A 143 -13.26 -15.15 0.81
CA PHE A 143 -12.00 -14.59 0.30
C PHE A 143 -11.99 -13.05 0.27
N ALA A 144 -12.32 -12.41 1.38
CA ALA A 144 -12.29 -10.95 1.50
C ALA A 144 -10.88 -10.41 1.17
N PRO A 145 -10.77 -9.36 0.33
CA PRO A 145 -9.48 -8.76 0.00
C PRO A 145 -8.76 -8.27 1.25
N ILE A 146 -7.46 -8.57 1.32
CA ILE A 146 -6.57 -8.06 2.36
C ILE A 146 -5.88 -6.81 1.82
N VAL A 147 -5.97 -5.70 2.57
CA VAL A 147 -5.13 -4.52 2.40
C VAL A 147 -4.04 -4.58 3.46
N ALA A 148 -2.78 -4.62 3.06
CA ALA A 148 -1.66 -4.83 3.98
C ALA A 148 -0.67 -3.66 4.03
N ASP A 149 -0.12 -3.48 5.22
CA ASP A 149 0.94 -2.54 5.53
C ASP A 149 2.30 -3.03 5.04
N ALA A 150 2.95 -2.26 4.17
CA ALA A 150 4.32 -2.49 3.72
C ALA A 150 5.31 -1.48 4.31
N GLU A 151 4.92 -0.74 5.34
CA GLU A 151 5.73 0.29 5.99
C GLU A 151 6.25 1.28 4.94
N SER A 152 7.49 1.72 5.08
CA SER A 152 8.24 2.44 4.05
C SER A 152 9.08 1.51 3.16
N GLY A 153 8.78 0.20 3.12
CA GLY A 153 9.45 -0.79 2.28
C GLY A 153 10.76 -1.36 2.83
N PHE A 154 11.05 -1.20 4.13
CA PHE A 154 12.22 -1.80 4.83
C PHE A 154 13.60 -1.50 4.22
N GLY A 155 13.72 -0.41 3.46
CA GLY A 155 14.98 -0.01 2.85
C GLY A 155 14.76 0.86 1.61
N GLY A 156 15.51 0.57 0.55
CA GLY A 156 15.43 1.26 -0.73
C GLY A 156 14.46 0.59 -1.71
N SER A 157 14.52 0.98 -2.99
CA SER A 157 13.59 0.50 -4.02
C SER A 157 13.60 -1.02 -4.21
N LEU A 158 14.75 -1.69 -4.07
CA LEU A 158 14.84 -3.15 -4.19
C LEU A 158 14.16 -3.87 -3.01
N ASN A 159 14.23 -3.31 -1.80
CA ASN A 159 13.49 -3.84 -0.66
C ASN A 159 11.98 -3.70 -0.88
N ALA A 160 11.52 -2.54 -1.36
CA ALA A 160 10.11 -2.33 -1.71
C ALA A 160 9.63 -3.26 -2.84
N PHE A 161 10.48 -3.53 -3.84
CA PHE A 161 10.21 -4.48 -4.92
C PHE A 161 9.97 -5.89 -4.39
N GLU A 162 10.90 -6.41 -3.58
CA GLU A 162 10.79 -7.75 -3.01
C GLU A 162 9.64 -7.86 -2.01
N LEU A 163 9.42 -6.84 -1.17
CA LEU A 163 8.30 -6.84 -0.23
C LEU A 163 6.95 -6.88 -0.97
N MET A 164 6.79 -6.08 -2.03
CA MET A 164 5.58 -6.13 -2.85
C MET A 164 5.38 -7.52 -3.47
N LYS A 165 6.46 -8.18 -3.93
CA LYS A 165 6.37 -9.55 -4.43
C LYS A 165 5.89 -10.52 -3.36
N MET A 166 6.47 -10.45 -2.17
CA MET A 166 6.08 -11.30 -1.03
C MET A 166 4.63 -11.08 -0.62
N MET A 167 4.13 -9.84 -0.67
CA MET A 167 2.71 -9.55 -0.42
C MET A 167 1.80 -10.21 -1.46
N ILE A 168 2.15 -10.13 -2.74
CA ILE A 168 1.37 -10.77 -3.81
C ILE A 168 1.44 -12.30 -3.69
N GLU A 169 2.61 -12.88 -3.41
CA GLU A 169 2.77 -14.31 -3.14
C GLU A 169 1.89 -14.79 -1.98
N ALA A 170 1.76 -13.96 -0.95
CA ALA A 170 0.90 -14.21 0.20
C ALA A 170 -0.61 -14.00 -0.07
N GLY A 171 -0.99 -13.54 -1.26
CA GLY A 171 -2.38 -13.35 -1.67
C GLY A 171 -2.99 -12.01 -1.23
N VAL A 172 -2.18 -10.97 -1.05
CA VAL A 172 -2.64 -9.62 -0.71
C VAL A 172 -3.30 -8.92 -1.90
N ALA A 173 -4.40 -8.21 -1.66
CA ALA A 173 -5.18 -7.52 -2.68
C ALA A 173 -4.75 -6.06 -2.89
N GLY A 174 -4.37 -5.38 -1.81
CA GLY A 174 -3.86 -4.01 -1.82
C GLY A 174 -2.72 -3.83 -0.83
N VAL A 175 -1.76 -2.97 -1.17
CA VAL A 175 -0.59 -2.70 -0.35
C VAL A 175 -0.41 -1.20 -0.21
N HIS A 176 -0.20 -0.71 1.01
CA HIS A 176 0.19 0.67 1.24
C HIS A 176 1.67 0.78 1.59
N PHE A 177 2.32 1.80 1.01
CA PHE A 177 3.65 2.26 1.41
C PHE A 177 3.52 3.68 1.95
N GLU A 178 4.46 4.09 2.82
CA GLU A 178 4.52 5.44 3.36
C GLU A 178 5.86 6.15 3.09
N ASP A 179 5.83 7.49 3.12
CA ASP A 179 6.92 8.39 2.74
C ASP A 179 7.89 8.74 3.90
N GLN A 180 7.89 7.94 4.97
CA GLN A 180 8.86 8.04 6.04
C GLN A 180 10.19 7.33 5.70
N LEU A 181 11.25 7.72 6.42
CA LEU A 181 12.55 7.04 6.38
C LEU A 181 12.47 5.68 7.10
N SER A 182 12.77 4.59 6.38
CA SER A 182 12.64 3.22 6.89
C SER A 182 13.34 2.92 8.22
N SER A 183 14.54 3.46 8.42
CA SER A 183 15.32 3.23 9.65
C SER A 183 14.93 4.13 10.82
N ALA A 184 14.12 5.16 10.56
CA ALA A 184 13.60 6.09 11.55
C ALA A 184 12.07 6.15 11.51
N LYS A 185 11.44 5.08 11.01
CA LYS A 185 9.99 4.98 10.87
C LYS A 185 9.34 5.12 12.23
N LYS A 186 8.21 5.79 12.28
CA LYS A 186 7.36 5.89 13.47
C LYS A 186 5.91 5.67 13.06
N CYS A 187 5.12 5.12 13.97
CA CYS A 187 3.66 5.19 13.88
C CYS A 187 3.22 6.63 13.59
N GLY A 188 2.22 6.79 12.74
CA GLY A 188 1.73 8.11 12.28
C GLY A 188 1.32 9.08 13.39
N HIS A 189 0.98 8.55 14.57
CA HIS A 189 0.56 9.32 15.74
C HIS A 189 1.71 9.66 16.71
N MET A 190 2.95 9.25 16.40
CA MET A 190 4.14 9.53 17.23
C MET A 190 4.95 10.70 16.68
N GLY A 191 5.60 11.46 17.59
CA GLY A 191 6.54 12.51 17.21
C GLY A 191 7.87 11.96 16.63
N GLY A 192 8.62 12.83 15.97
CA GLY A 192 9.95 12.50 15.42
C GLY A 192 9.92 11.77 14.08
N LYS A 193 8.81 11.86 13.33
CA LYS A 193 8.71 11.35 11.95
C LYS A 193 9.66 12.10 11.04
N VAL A 194 10.40 11.34 10.23
CA VAL A 194 11.35 11.87 9.24
C VAL A 194 10.87 11.45 7.85
N LEU A 195 10.47 12.43 7.04
CA LEU A 195 10.09 12.21 5.65
C LEU A 195 11.33 11.92 4.78
N VAL A 196 11.14 11.13 3.73
CA VAL A 196 12.07 11.09 2.60
C VAL A 196 11.67 12.12 1.53
N PRO A 197 12.58 12.52 0.62
CA PRO A 197 12.24 13.39 -0.48
C PRO A 197 11.11 12.81 -1.33
N THR A 198 10.25 13.67 -1.85
CA THR A 198 9.10 13.29 -2.70
C THR A 198 9.53 12.35 -3.84
N ARG A 199 10.67 12.62 -4.49
CA ARG A 199 11.26 11.74 -5.50
C ARG A 199 11.60 10.34 -5.00
N GLU A 200 12.06 10.19 -3.76
CA GLU A 200 12.45 8.89 -3.23
C GLU A 200 11.21 8.01 -3.01
N PHE A 201 10.15 8.59 -2.44
CA PHE A 201 8.92 7.85 -2.24
C PHE A 201 8.23 7.48 -3.56
N ILE A 202 8.25 8.37 -4.56
CA ILE A 202 7.80 8.04 -5.92
C ILE A 202 8.57 6.83 -6.48
N GLN A 203 9.89 6.74 -6.26
CA GLN A 203 10.66 5.56 -6.67
C GLN A 203 10.22 4.28 -5.96
N LYS A 204 9.80 4.34 -4.70
CA LYS A 204 9.21 3.18 -4.00
C LYS A 204 7.88 2.76 -4.62
N LEU A 205 6.99 3.71 -4.94
CA LEU A 205 5.71 3.44 -5.61
C LEU A 205 5.91 2.83 -7.00
N ILE A 206 6.85 3.37 -7.79
CA ILE A 206 7.25 2.82 -9.10
C ILE A 206 7.75 1.38 -8.94
N SER A 207 8.60 1.13 -7.94
CA SER A 207 9.15 -0.20 -7.66
C SER A 207 8.06 -1.20 -7.28
N ALA A 208 7.12 -0.81 -6.43
CA ALA A 208 5.96 -1.62 -6.07
C ALA A 208 5.07 -1.91 -7.30
N ARG A 209 4.81 -0.93 -8.16
CA ARG A 209 4.05 -1.17 -9.39
C ARG A 209 4.79 -2.12 -10.33
N LEU A 210 6.10 -1.95 -10.47
CA LEU A 210 6.92 -2.81 -11.32
C LEU A 210 6.88 -4.27 -10.82
N ALA A 211 6.94 -4.49 -9.51
CA ALA A 211 6.76 -5.82 -8.91
C ALA A 211 5.40 -6.42 -9.25
N ALA A 212 4.31 -5.65 -9.09
CA ALA A 212 2.95 -6.10 -9.41
C ALA A 212 2.77 -6.43 -10.91
N ASP A 213 3.31 -5.58 -11.79
CA ASP A 213 3.28 -5.79 -13.23
C ASP A 213 4.12 -7.01 -13.63
N VAL A 214 5.32 -7.21 -13.04
CA VAL A 214 6.16 -8.41 -13.25
C VAL A 214 5.41 -9.68 -12.85
N MET A 215 4.73 -9.66 -11.70
CA MET A 215 3.91 -10.78 -11.22
C MET A 215 2.58 -10.92 -11.95
N GLY A 216 2.22 -9.96 -12.81
CA GLY A 216 1.01 -10.00 -13.62
C GLY A 216 -0.28 -9.84 -12.81
N VAL A 217 -0.24 -9.17 -11.65
CA VAL A 217 -1.39 -9.01 -10.74
C VAL A 217 -1.79 -7.53 -10.65
N PRO A 218 -3.08 -7.18 -10.75
CA PRO A 218 -3.54 -5.79 -10.72
C PRO A 218 -3.66 -5.22 -9.30
N THR A 219 -2.71 -5.53 -8.42
CA THR A 219 -2.69 -5.16 -6.99
C THR A 219 -2.95 -3.67 -6.79
N ILE A 220 -3.81 -3.34 -5.82
CA ILE A 220 -4.10 -1.95 -5.45
C ILE A 220 -2.88 -1.37 -4.72
N ILE A 221 -2.33 -0.26 -5.21
CA ILE A 221 -1.23 0.46 -4.55
C ILE A 221 -1.78 1.70 -3.89
N ILE A 222 -1.52 1.85 -2.60
CA ILE A 222 -1.94 2.98 -1.78
C ILE A 222 -0.70 3.78 -1.41
N ALA A 223 -0.68 5.07 -1.70
CA ALA A 223 0.39 5.98 -1.28
C ALA A 223 -0.06 6.74 -0.04
N ARG A 224 0.58 6.43 1.09
CA ARG A 224 0.42 7.14 2.36
C ARG A 224 1.44 8.26 2.46
N THR A 225 1.00 9.43 2.91
CA THR A 225 1.88 10.52 3.34
C THR A 225 1.72 10.78 4.83
N ASP A 226 2.84 10.97 5.51
CA ASP A 226 2.91 11.32 6.93
C ASP A 226 3.21 12.82 7.15
N ALA A 227 3.17 13.61 6.08
CA ALA A 227 3.62 15.00 6.07
C ALA A 227 2.72 15.98 6.84
N ASP A 228 1.52 15.56 7.22
CA ASP A 228 0.65 16.37 8.08
C ASP A 228 1.30 16.66 9.45
N SER A 229 1.90 15.65 10.09
CA SER A 229 2.52 15.83 11.42
C SER A 229 4.02 15.60 11.44
N ALA A 230 4.65 15.23 10.32
CA ALA A 230 6.10 15.13 10.25
C ALA A 230 6.77 16.52 10.31
N GLN A 231 7.87 16.59 11.07
CA GLN A 231 8.62 17.83 11.31
C GLN A 231 10.03 17.79 10.73
N LEU A 232 10.45 16.65 10.17
CA LEU A 232 11.78 16.43 9.63
C LEU A 232 11.72 15.85 8.23
N ILE A 233 12.71 16.16 7.40
CA ILE A 233 12.98 15.53 6.10
C ILE A 233 14.47 15.20 5.97
N THR A 234 14.81 14.10 5.29
CA THR A 234 16.22 13.69 5.18
C THR A 234 17.07 14.58 4.29
N SER A 235 16.47 15.24 3.29
CA SER A 235 17.20 16.04 2.30
C SER A 235 16.31 17.10 1.63
N ASP A 236 16.93 18.20 1.21
CA ASP A 236 16.37 19.33 0.47
C ASP A 236 16.53 19.21 -1.07
N ILE A 237 16.94 18.03 -1.56
CA ILE A 237 17.31 17.80 -2.96
C ILE A 237 16.14 17.88 -3.95
N ASP A 238 14.91 17.73 -3.48
CA ASP A 238 13.72 17.76 -4.34
C ASP A 238 13.06 19.15 -4.27
N PRO A 239 12.97 19.89 -5.39
CA PRO A 239 12.37 21.21 -5.42
C PRO A 239 10.92 21.27 -4.93
N ARG A 240 10.19 20.15 -4.98
CA ARG A 240 8.79 20.07 -4.49
C ARG A 240 8.70 20.14 -2.97
N ASP A 241 9.76 19.74 -2.27
CA ASP A 241 9.81 19.74 -0.80
C ASP A 241 10.33 21.08 -0.25
N GLN A 242 11.11 21.84 -1.05
CA GLN A 242 11.75 23.09 -0.64
C GLN A 242 10.81 24.16 -0.05
N PRO A 243 9.57 24.37 -0.55
CA PRO A 243 8.64 25.33 0.04
C PRO A 243 8.30 25.06 1.51
N PHE A 244 8.49 23.83 1.97
CA PHE A 244 8.18 23.40 3.34
C PHE A 244 9.41 23.37 4.26
N ILE A 245 10.62 23.53 3.72
CA ILE A 245 11.86 23.46 4.51
C ILE A 245 12.15 24.80 5.18
N THR A 246 12.37 24.80 6.51
CA THR A 246 12.58 26.03 7.27
C THR A 246 14.02 26.55 7.21
N GLY A 247 14.97 25.70 6.77
CA GLY A 247 16.40 26.01 6.70
C GLY A 247 17.21 25.57 7.92
N GLU A 248 16.54 25.20 9.02
CA GLU A 248 17.20 24.65 10.20
C GLU A 248 17.52 23.15 10.02
N ARG A 249 18.56 22.69 10.73
CA ARG A 249 18.99 21.28 10.70
C ARG A 249 19.19 20.69 12.08
N THR A 250 18.95 19.39 12.21
CA THR A 250 19.24 18.63 13.43
C THR A 250 20.70 18.17 13.48
N SER A 251 21.15 17.63 14.62
CA SER A 251 22.48 17.06 14.79
C SER A 251 22.76 15.86 13.88
N GLU A 252 21.73 15.09 13.55
CA GLU A 252 21.78 13.96 12.62
C GLU A 252 21.87 14.43 11.15
N GLY A 253 21.65 15.72 10.91
CA GLY A 253 21.71 16.34 9.60
C GLY A 253 20.37 16.39 8.85
N PHE A 254 19.25 16.03 9.48
CA PHE A 254 17.92 16.21 8.89
C PHE A 254 17.55 17.69 8.82
N TYR A 255 16.68 18.05 7.88
CA TYR A 255 16.13 19.40 7.77
C TYR A 255 14.80 19.49 8.49
N ASN A 256 14.56 20.61 9.17
CA ASN A 256 13.25 20.93 9.74
C ASN A 256 12.28 21.29 8.60
N VAL A 257 11.05 20.77 8.69
CA VAL A 257 9.95 21.11 7.76
C VAL A 257 8.74 21.65 8.51
N LYS A 258 8.05 22.59 7.88
CA LYS A 258 6.67 22.94 8.19
C LYS A 258 5.78 21.82 7.64
N GLY A 259 5.37 20.91 8.51
CA GLY A 259 4.32 19.93 8.20
C GLY A 259 2.95 20.60 8.00
N GLY A 260 1.91 19.80 8.12
CA GLY A 260 0.51 20.19 8.04
C GLY A 260 -0.12 19.84 6.71
N LEU A 261 -1.41 20.13 6.62
CA LEU A 261 -2.25 19.78 5.47
C LEU A 261 -1.70 20.26 4.11
N GLU A 262 -1.13 21.47 4.04
CA GLU A 262 -0.53 22.00 2.81
C GLU A 262 0.60 21.08 2.27
N SER A 263 1.43 20.55 3.17
CA SER A 263 2.53 19.65 2.85
C SER A 263 2.01 18.28 2.43
N ALA A 264 1.00 17.77 3.15
CA ALA A 264 0.32 16.52 2.81
C ALA A 264 -0.38 16.59 1.44
N ILE A 265 -1.05 17.69 1.12
CA ILE A 265 -1.68 17.92 -0.20
C ILE A 265 -0.62 17.92 -1.30
N ALA A 266 0.48 18.67 -1.14
CA ALA A 266 1.55 18.73 -2.15
C ALA A 266 2.15 17.36 -2.45
N ARG A 267 2.31 16.53 -1.42
CA ARG A 267 2.78 15.14 -1.54
C ARG A 267 1.74 14.23 -2.16
N GLY A 268 0.49 14.27 -1.71
CA GLY A 268 -0.63 13.53 -2.30
C GLY A 268 -0.78 13.80 -3.80
N LEU A 269 -0.68 15.07 -4.21
CA LEU A 269 -0.67 15.47 -5.63
C LEU A 269 0.51 14.88 -6.41
N SER A 270 1.69 14.83 -5.79
CA SER A 270 2.89 14.24 -6.40
C SER A 270 2.81 12.71 -6.53
N TYR A 271 2.07 12.05 -5.64
CA TYR A 271 1.94 10.59 -5.61
C TYR A 271 0.76 10.07 -6.44
N ALA A 272 -0.25 10.92 -6.69
CA ALA A 272 -1.46 10.58 -7.41
C ALA A 272 -1.21 9.86 -8.76
N PRO A 273 -0.24 10.25 -9.61
CA PRO A 273 -0.01 9.52 -10.86
C PRO A 273 0.48 8.08 -10.67
N TYR A 274 1.09 7.74 -9.52
CA TYR A 274 1.78 6.46 -9.31
C TYR A 274 1.02 5.48 -8.40
N ALA A 275 -0.03 5.94 -7.72
CA ALA A 275 -0.84 5.13 -6.81
C ALA A 275 -2.30 5.02 -7.28
N ASP A 276 -2.98 3.97 -6.87
CA ASP A 276 -4.42 3.80 -7.10
C ASP A 276 -5.23 4.64 -6.09
N VAL A 277 -4.74 4.70 -4.85
CA VAL A 277 -5.38 5.37 -3.72
C VAL A 277 -4.37 6.29 -3.01
N ILE A 278 -4.82 7.45 -2.54
CA ILE A 278 -4.02 8.38 -1.73
C ILE A 278 -4.53 8.40 -0.30
N TRP A 279 -3.61 8.41 0.66
CA TRP A 279 -3.92 8.43 2.08
C TRP A 279 -3.08 9.51 2.77
N CYS A 280 -3.74 10.48 3.41
CA CYS A 280 -3.12 11.39 4.36
C CYS A 280 -3.27 10.81 5.76
N GLU A 281 -2.15 10.51 6.44
CA GLU A 281 -2.20 10.14 7.84
C GLU A 281 -2.60 11.36 8.67
N THR A 282 -3.66 11.25 9.45
CA THR A 282 -4.10 12.31 10.38
C THR A 282 -3.96 11.83 11.82
N SER A 283 -3.72 12.77 12.75
CA SER A 283 -3.63 12.46 14.18
C SER A 283 -4.94 12.69 14.93
N THR A 284 -5.84 13.48 14.35
CA THR A 284 -7.16 13.81 14.88
C THR A 284 -8.19 13.65 13.78
N PRO A 285 -9.31 12.96 14.05
CA PRO A 285 -10.37 12.84 13.05
C PRO A 285 -11.10 14.18 12.88
N ASP A 286 -10.89 14.84 11.75
CA ASP A 286 -11.50 16.13 11.38
C ASP A 286 -12.07 16.04 9.95
N LEU A 287 -13.37 16.27 9.81
CA LEU A 287 -14.08 16.20 8.53
C LEU A 287 -13.80 17.41 7.64
N ASP A 288 -13.52 18.58 8.21
CA ASP A 288 -13.20 19.78 7.45
C ASP A 288 -11.80 19.63 6.83
N GLU A 289 -10.83 19.13 7.60
CA GLU A 289 -9.49 18.80 7.11
C GLU A 289 -9.53 17.69 6.04
N ALA A 290 -10.29 16.62 6.29
CA ALA A 290 -10.48 15.53 5.32
C ALA A 290 -11.12 16.03 4.02
N LYS A 291 -12.08 16.96 4.12
CA LYS A 291 -12.73 17.59 2.97
C LYS A 291 -11.74 18.46 2.19
N GLU A 292 -10.96 19.29 2.88
CA GLU A 292 -9.96 20.15 2.24
C GLU A 292 -8.89 19.32 1.51
N PHE A 293 -8.40 18.24 2.13
CA PHE A 293 -7.50 17.30 1.47
C PHE A 293 -8.14 16.71 0.20
N ALA A 294 -9.36 16.20 0.33
CA ALA A 294 -10.07 15.54 -0.77
C ALA A 294 -10.34 16.50 -1.93
N ASP A 295 -10.85 17.70 -1.65
CA ASP A 295 -11.13 18.73 -2.65
C ASP A 295 -9.85 19.12 -3.40
N ALA A 296 -8.73 19.30 -2.70
CA ALA A 296 -7.45 19.65 -3.32
C ALA A 296 -6.89 18.54 -4.23
N ILE A 297 -6.98 17.27 -3.82
CA ILE A 297 -6.60 16.14 -4.68
C ILE A 297 -7.53 16.05 -5.89
N HIS A 298 -8.84 16.17 -5.69
CA HIS A 298 -9.84 16.05 -6.75
C HIS A 298 -9.84 17.21 -7.74
N GLU A 299 -9.37 18.40 -7.35
CA GLU A 299 -9.17 19.52 -8.29
C GLU A 299 -8.20 19.15 -9.42
N LYS A 300 -7.13 18.42 -9.10
CA LYS A 300 -6.13 17.98 -10.09
C LYS A 300 -6.39 16.58 -10.64
N PHE A 301 -6.95 15.69 -9.82
CA PHE A 301 -7.24 14.30 -10.15
C PHE A 301 -8.70 13.95 -9.81
N PRO A 302 -9.68 14.40 -10.63
CA PRO A 302 -11.09 14.19 -10.35
C PRO A 302 -11.42 12.70 -10.16
N GLY A 303 -12.09 12.38 -9.05
CA GLY A 303 -12.49 11.01 -8.72
C GLY A 303 -11.34 10.10 -8.24
N LYS A 304 -10.17 10.65 -7.90
CA LYS A 304 -9.08 9.88 -7.31
C LYS A 304 -9.54 9.22 -6.00
N MET A 305 -9.34 7.91 -5.88
CA MET A 305 -9.71 7.18 -4.68
C MET A 305 -8.83 7.63 -3.49
N LEU A 306 -9.46 7.77 -2.32
CA LEU A 306 -8.81 8.18 -1.09
C LEU A 306 -9.01 7.12 -0.01
N ALA A 307 -8.08 7.02 0.93
CA ALA A 307 -8.21 6.24 2.15
C ALA A 307 -8.02 7.14 3.37
N TYR A 308 -8.65 6.73 4.48
CA TYR A 308 -8.68 7.48 5.74
C TYR A 308 -8.60 6.48 6.89
N ASN A 309 -7.88 6.84 7.96
CA ASN A 309 -7.64 6.01 9.13
C ASN A 309 -8.16 6.66 10.41
#